data_AF-A0A1B1BHF9-F1
#
_entry.id   AF-A0A1B1BHF9-F1
#
_cell.length_a   1.000
_cell.length_b   1.000
_cell.length_c   1.000
_cell.angle_alpha   90.00
_cell.angle_beta   90.00
_cell.angle_gamma   90.00
#
_symmetry.space_group_name_H-M   'P 1'
#
loop_
_entity.id
_entity.type
_entity.pdbx_description
1 polymer ?
#
loop_
_entity_poly.entity_id
_entity_poly.type
_entity_poly.pdbx_seq_one_letter_code
_entity_poly.pdbx_strand_id
1 'polypeptide(L)'
;MISWLGERPKRAEAPRLSVRAERRATTKVDITELVPDLLTYLGQAAYFELGMFESLSTAVITAPTLAAKEGLSLAAGRALSKHHGLIEEIRRRDGEPATVMGPFVPALDRFRTATGGEDWPELLLSCYLTGGLLDDFFIRLSDALPGDVGPRIAHLLGEHGGADVLVHELSAAIAAQPALESRLAMWGRRLVGDTLLVARSAMAVSQDSRIEPVFTELIAAHTRRMDGLGLTA
;
A
#
# COMPACT_ATOMS: atom_id res chain seq x y z
N MET A 1 69.04 40.71 -8.08
CA MET A 1 68.81 39.71 -9.14
C MET A 1 68.57 38.37 -8.43
N ILE A 2 67.32 38.03 -8.12
CA ILE A 2 66.96 36.83 -7.35
C ILE A 2 65.74 36.19 -8.03
N SER A 3 65.89 34.88 -8.29
CA SER A 3 65.03 33.99 -9.07
C SER A 3 63.67 33.72 -8.40
N TRP A 4 62.59 33.75 -9.18
CA TRP A 4 61.26 33.31 -8.77
C TRP A 4 61.04 31.89 -9.32
N LEU A 5 61.19 30.89 -8.45
CA LEU A 5 60.84 29.49 -8.73
C LEU A 5 59.33 29.31 -8.56
N GLY A 6 58.66 28.85 -9.61
CA GLY A 6 57.22 28.74 -9.68
C GLY A 6 56.65 27.56 -8.89
N GLU A 7 55.50 27.81 -8.27
CA GLU A 7 54.55 26.78 -7.84
C GLU A 7 53.31 26.82 -8.74
N ARG A 8 53.00 25.68 -9.36
CA ARG A 8 51.71 25.46 -10.06
C ARG A 8 50.62 25.15 -9.02
N PRO A 9 49.41 25.71 -9.14
CA PRO A 9 48.32 25.34 -8.24
C PRO A 9 47.84 23.92 -8.55
N LYS A 10 47.73 23.08 -7.51
CA LYS A 10 47.10 21.75 -7.59
C LYS A 10 45.61 21.91 -7.92
N ARG A 11 45.21 21.41 -9.07
CA ARG A 11 43.81 21.33 -9.50
C ARG A 11 43.10 20.31 -8.59
N ALA A 12 42.15 20.77 -7.79
CA ALA A 12 41.29 19.89 -7.00
C ALA A 12 40.37 19.12 -7.95
N GLU A 13 40.56 17.80 -8.06
CA GLU A 13 39.61 16.93 -8.75
C GLU A 13 38.35 16.80 -7.91
N ALA A 14 37.21 17.22 -8.47
CA ALA A 14 35.90 16.99 -7.89
C ALA A 14 35.62 15.48 -7.79
N PRO A 15 34.99 15.00 -6.70
CA PRO A 15 34.72 13.59 -6.53
C PRO A 15 33.74 13.12 -7.61
N ARG A 16 34.22 12.23 -8.49
CA ARG A 16 33.38 11.57 -9.48
C ARG A 16 32.54 10.52 -8.76
N LEU A 17 31.23 10.74 -8.72
CA LEU A 17 30.25 9.75 -8.29
C LEU A 17 30.46 8.47 -9.11
N SER A 18 30.89 7.40 -8.43
CA SER A 18 31.04 6.11 -9.10
C SER A 18 29.69 5.66 -9.63
N VAL A 19 29.66 5.25 -10.89
CA VAL A 19 28.51 4.67 -11.62
C VAL A 19 28.15 3.26 -11.08
N ARG A 20 28.24 3.06 -9.76
CA ARG A 20 27.81 1.85 -9.06
C ARG A 20 26.32 1.88 -8.72
N ALA A 21 25.61 2.93 -9.13
CA ALA A 21 24.17 3.07 -9.05
C ALA A 21 23.44 2.56 -10.31
N GLU A 22 24.16 2.04 -11.31
CA GLU A 22 23.53 1.37 -12.44
C GLU A 22 23.04 -0.01 -12.02
N ARG A 23 21.72 -0.08 -11.81
CA ARG A 23 20.90 -1.30 -11.77
C ARG A 23 21.43 -2.36 -10.81
N ARG A 24 21.10 -2.19 -9.53
CA ARG A 24 20.82 -3.36 -8.70
C ARG A 24 19.67 -4.08 -9.40
N ALA A 25 19.99 -5.07 -10.22
CA ALA A 25 19.01 -6.04 -10.70
C ALA A 25 18.22 -6.45 -9.45
N THR A 26 16.93 -6.16 -9.44
CA THR A 26 16.02 -6.69 -8.44
C THR A 26 16.19 -8.20 -8.53
N THR A 27 16.97 -8.77 -7.61
CA THR A 27 17.04 -10.21 -7.44
C THR A 27 15.60 -10.61 -7.19
N LYS A 28 14.96 -11.21 -8.21
CA LYS A 28 13.61 -11.74 -8.08
C LYS A 28 13.73 -12.82 -7.01
N VAL A 29 13.35 -12.47 -5.79
CA VAL A 29 13.38 -13.40 -4.68
C VAL A 29 12.34 -14.45 -5.02
N ASP A 30 12.76 -15.71 -5.08
CA ASP A 30 11.81 -16.80 -5.21
C ASP A 30 11.04 -16.92 -3.90
N ILE A 31 9.83 -16.35 -3.89
CA ILE A 31 8.91 -16.34 -2.75
C ILE A 31 7.84 -17.42 -2.90
N THR A 32 7.95 -18.34 -3.86
CA THR A 32 6.90 -19.31 -4.18
C THR A 32 6.52 -20.17 -2.97
N GLU A 33 7.49 -20.55 -2.14
CA GLU A 33 7.26 -21.30 -0.89
C GLU A 33 6.69 -20.46 0.27
N LEU A 34 6.67 -19.13 0.12
CA LEU A 34 6.31 -18.17 1.16
C LEU A 34 4.90 -17.60 0.97
N VAL A 35 4.37 -17.69 -0.26
CA VAL A 35 3.01 -17.28 -0.59
C VAL A 35 2.02 -18.37 -0.15
N PRO A 36 0.88 -18.01 0.44
CA PRO A 36 -0.17 -18.98 0.77
C PRO A 36 -0.67 -19.72 -0.48
N ASP A 37 -1.37 -20.83 -0.26
CA ASP A 37 -2.12 -21.46 -1.34
C ASP A 37 -3.14 -20.50 -1.95
N LEU A 38 -3.57 -20.80 -3.17
CA LEU A 38 -4.39 -19.88 -3.97
C LEU A 38 -5.73 -19.52 -3.32
N LEU A 39 -6.42 -20.44 -2.65
CA LEU A 39 -7.69 -20.12 -2.00
C LEU A 39 -7.46 -19.27 -0.75
N THR A 40 -6.42 -19.58 0.04
CA THR A 40 -6.00 -18.75 1.18
C THR A 40 -5.59 -17.35 0.76
N TYR A 41 -4.87 -17.19 -0.36
CA TYR A 41 -4.56 -15.87 -0.94
C TYR A 41 -5.85 -15.12 -1.30
N LEU A 42 -6.75 -15.77 -2.06
CA LEU A 42 -7.97 -15.14 -2.57
C LEU A 42 -8.93 -14.75 -1.45
N GLY A 43 -9.08 -15.59 -0.41
CA GLY A 43 -9.94 -15.30 0.74
C GLY A 43 -9.49 -14.06 1.51
N GLN A 44 -8.19 -13.91 1.71
CA GLN A 44 -7.62 -12.75 2.39
C GLN A 44 -7.81 -11.47 1.58
N ALA A 45 -7.42 -11.48 0.30
CA ALA A 45 -7.56 -10.33 -0.58
C ALA A 45 -9.05 -9.95 -0.72
N ALA A 46 -9.94 -10.93 -0.90
CA ALA A 46 -11.37 -10.67 -1.07
C ALA A 46 -11.97 -10.01 0.18
N TYR A 47 -11.67 -10.50 1.38
CA TYR A 47 -12.22 -9.92 2.60
C TYR A 47 -11.60 -8.56 2.92
N PHE A 48 -10.31 -8.38 2.62
CA PHE A 48 -9.66 -7.08 2.72
C PHE A 48 -10.37 -6.01 1.85
N GLU A 49 -10.62 -6.32 0.57
CA GLU A 49 -11.29 -5.40 -0.35
C GLU A 49 -12.73 -5.08 0.06
N LEU A 50 -13.43 -6.05 0.66
CA LEU A 50 -14.74 -5.80 1.26
C LEU A 50 -14.65 -4.81 2.43
N GLY A 51 -13.67 -4.99 3.31
CA GLY A 51 -13.40 -4.05 4.41
C GLY A 51 -13.03 -2.64 3.91
N MET A 52 -12.26 -2.55 2.81
CA MET A 52 -11.95 -1.28 2.16
C MET A 52 -13.21 -0.60 1.61
N PHE A 53 -14.10 -1.36 0.98
CA PHE A 53 -15.41 -0.85 0.55
C PHE A 53 -16.24 -0.33 1.72
N GLU A 54 -16.28 -1.04 2.85
CA GLU A 54 -16.99 -0.60 4.06
C GLU A 54 -16.43 0.73 4.60
N SER A 55 -15.10 0.83 4.76
CA SER A 55 -14.44 2.06 5.24
C SER A 55 -14.65 3.25 4.30
N LEU A 56 -14.54 3.05 2.99
CA LEU A 56 -14.81 4.09 1.99
C LEU A 56 -16.29 4.49 1.98
N SER A 57 -17.20 3.54 2.20
CA SER A 57 -18.64 3.83 2.34
C SER A 57 -18.92 4.67 3.58
N THR A 58 -18.26 4.40 4.71
CA THR A 58 -18.31 5.28 5.89
C THR A 58 -17.81 6.68 5.56
N ALA A 59 -16.71 6.80 4.81
CA ALA A 59 -16.19 8.09 4.37
C ALA A 59 -17.19 8.85 3.46
N VAL A 60 -17.91 8.15 2.57
CA VAL A 60 -19.00 8.74 1.76
C VAL A 60 -20.14 9.24 2.64
N ILE A 61 -20.57 8.46 3.64
CA ILE A 61 -21.67 8.85 4.53
C ILE A 61 -21.34 10.15 5.27
N THR A 62 -20.11 10.24 5.76
CA THR A 62 -19.62 11.33 6.63
C THR A 62 -18.95 12.49 5.88
N ALA A 63 -18.85 12.40 4.55
CA ALA A 63 -18.21 13.43 3.73
C ALA A 63 -18.87 14.82 3.87
N PRO A 64 -18.07 15.90 3.96
CA PRO A 64 -18.57 17.25 4.23
C PRO A 64 -19.22 17.93 3.01
N THR A 65 -18.96 17.43 1.79
CA THR A 65 -19.45 18.03 0.56
C THR A 65 -20.01 16.96 -0.39
N LEU A 66 -20.90 17.38 -1.31
CA LEU A 66 -21.41 16.50 -2.35
C LEU A 66 -20.31 16.08 -3.34
N ALA A 67 -19.36 16.96 -3.64
CA ALA A 67 -18.22 16.63 -4.50
C ALA A 67 -17.34 15.52 -3.89
N ALA A 68 -17.07 15.61 -2.58
CA ALA A 68 -16.36 14.56 -1.85
C ALA A 68 -17.16 13.24 -1.88
N LYS A 69 -18.49 13.28 -1.70
CA LYS A 69 -19.36 12.09 -1.83
C LYS A 69 -19.25 11.45 -3.21
N GLU A 70 -19.30 12.23 -4.28
CA GLU A 70 -19.19 11.73 -5.65
C GLU A 70 -17.87 10.99 -5.87
N GLY A 71 -16.73 11.65 -5.59
CA GLY A 71 -15.42 11.04 -5.79
C GLY A 71 -15.20 9.81 -4.89
N LEU A 72 -15.55 9.88 -3.60
CA LEU A 72 -15.38 8.75 -2.68
C LEU A 72 -16.33 7.59 -3.01
N SER A 73 -17.51 7.85 -3.58
CA SER A 73 -18.41 6.78 -4.04
C SER A 73 -17.80 5.97 -5.18
N LEU A 74 -17.05 6.63 -6.07
CA LEU A 74 -16.30 5.94 -7.12
C LEU A 74 -15.18 5.07 -6.53
N ALA A 75 -14.44 5.58 -5.53
CA ALA A 75 -13.43 4.80 -4.83
C ALA A 75 -14.03 3.56 -4.13
N ALA A 76 -15.16 3.72 -3.44
CA ALA A 76 -15.88 2.61 -2.82
C ALA A 76 -16.34 1.57 -3.88
N GLY A 77 -16.93 2.03 -4.99
CA GLY A 77 -17.36 1.15 -6.08
C GLY A 77 -16.22 0.33 -6.69
N ARG A 78 -15.00 0.88 -6.73
CA ARG A 78 -13.80 0.15 -7.18
C ARG A 78 -13.38 -0.94 -6.20
N ALA A 79 -13.30 -0.64 -4.90
CA ALA A 79 -13.00 -1.65 -3.88
C ALA A 79 -14.02 -2.80 -3.93
N LEU A 80 -15.32 -2.48 -4.10
CA LEU A 80 -16.36 -3.50 -4.27
C LEU A 80 -16.18 -4.32 -5.56
N SER A 81 -15.75 -3.69 -6.65
CA SER A 81 -15.49 -4.37 -7.92
C SER A 81 -14.32 -5.34 -7.80
N LYS A 82 -13.24 -4.96 -7.12
CA LYS A 82 -12.11 -5.85 -6.79
C LYS A 82 -12.57 -7.03 -5.93
N HIS A 83 -13.33 -6.77 -4.87
CA HIS A 83 -13.93 -7.82 -4.05
C HIS A 83 -14.74 -8.81 -4.90
N HIS A 84 -15.62 -8.32 -5.77
CA HIS A 84 -16.42 -9.17 -6.66
C HIS A 84 -15.58 -9.98 -7.64
N GLY A 85 -14.51 -9.39 -8.21
CA GLY A 85 -13.60 -10.12 -9.08
C GLY A 85 -12.86 -11.25 -8.35
N LEU A 86 -12.46 -11.02 -7.10
CA LEU A 86 -11.78 -12.03 -6.28
C LEU A 86 -12.70 -13.19 -5.89
N ILE A 87 -13.95 -12.92 -5.47
CA ILE A 87 -14.89 -14.00 -5.15
C ILE A 87 -15.28 -14.81 -6.40
N GLU A 88 -15.23 -14.20 -7.59
CA GLU A 88 -15.44 -14.91 -8.84
C GLU A 88 -14.28 -15.85 -9.17
N GLU A 89 -13.03 -15.45 -8.87
CA GLU A 89 -11.88 -16.35 -8.96
C GLU A 89 -11.92 -17.48 -7.93
N ILE A 90 -12.49 -17.25 -6.74
CA ILE A 90 -12.75 -18.32 -5.75
C ILE A 90 -13.74 -19.34 -6.32
N ARG A 91 -14.87 -18.88 -6.86
CA ARG A 91 -15.91 -19.76 -7.44
C ARG A 91 -15.39 -20.58 -8.62
N ARG A 92 -14.55 -19.99 -9.47
CA ARG A 92 -13.89 -20.70 -10.60
C ARG A 92 -12.96 -21.83 -10.16
N ARG A 93 -12.67 -21.95 -8.86
CA ARG A 93 -11.86 -23.02 -8.24
C ARG A 93 -12.68 -23.88 -7.29
N ASP A 94 -14.00 -23.91 -7.50
CA ASP A 94 -14.96 -24.67 -6.69
C ASP A 94 -14.96 -24.28 -5.21
N GLY A 95 -14.44 -23.09 -4.87
CA GLY A 95 -14.50 -22.55 -3.53
C GLY A 95 -15.82 -21.83 -3.27
N GLU A 96 -16.32 -21.91 -2.03
CA GLU A 96 -17.44 -21.09 -1.56
C GLU A 96 -16.88 -19.81 -0.91
N PRO A 97 -17.19 -18.60 -1.43
CA PRO A 97 -16.57 -17.36 -0.96
C PRO A 97 -16.65 -17.11 0.54
N ALA A 98 -17.81 -17.30 1.18
CA ALA A 98 -17.96 -17.03 2.61
C ALA A 98 -17.10 -17.97 3.46
N THR A 99 -16.99 -19.24 3.05
CA THR A 99 -16.17 -20.27 3.67
C THR A 99 -14.68 -19.97 3.50
N VAL A 100 -14.26 -19.56 2.31
CA VAL A 100 -12.85 -19.23 2.00
C VAL A 100 -12.41 -17.94 2.69
N MET A 101 -13.28 -16.95 2.80
CA MET A 101 -12.98 -15.67 3.48
C MET A 101 -13.09 -15.77 5.02
N GLY A 102 -13.97 -16.64 5.52
CA GLY A 102 -14.33 -16.76 6.94
C GLY A 102 -13.16 -16.80 7.93
N PRO A 103 -12.09 -17.58 7.69
CA PRO A 103 -10.94 -17.65 8.59
C PRO A 103 -10.23 -16.31 8.83
N PHE A 104 -10.29 -15.37 7.88
CA PHE A 104 -9.56 -14.10 7.94
C PHE A 104 -10.37 -12.96 8.55
N VAL A 105 -11.69 -13.15 8.71
CA VAL A 105 -12.63 -12.17 9.24
C VAL A 105 -12.15 -11.57 10.57
N PRO A 106 -11.83 -12.36 11.62
CA PRO A 106 -11.54 -11.78 12.93
C PRO A 106 -10.28 -10.91 12.95
N ALA A 107 -9.26 -11.27 12.15
CA ALA A 107 -8.01 -10.54 12.10
C ALA A 107 -8.16 -9.23 11.31
N LEU A 108 -8.82 -9.28 10.15
CA LEU A 108 -9.04 -8.12 9.29
C LEU A 108 -10.06 -7.13 9.88
N ASP A 109 -11.07 -7.61 10.61
CA ASP A 109 -11.99 -6.73 11.37
C ASP A 109 -11.30 -6.00 12.51
N ARG A 110 -10.42 -6.71 13.25
CA ARG A 110 -9.62 -6.09 14.31
C ARG A 110 -8.70 -5.02 13.74
N PHE A 111 -8.04 -5.32 12.62
CA PHE A 111 -7.22 -4.36 11.90
C PHE A 111 -8.04 -3.13 11.47
N ARG A 112 -9.16 -3.33 10.77
CA ARG A 112 -10.04 -2.25 10.30
C ARG A 112 -10.52 -1.37 11.45
N THR A 113 -10.87 -1.98 12.58
CA THR A 113 -11.25 -1.24 13.80
C THR A 113 -10.09 -0.42 14.36
N ALA A 114 -8.89 -1.02 14.45
CA ALA A 114 -7.70 -0.37 14.99
C ALA A 114 -7.17 0.77 14.09
N THR A 115 -7.46 0.72 12.79
CA THR A 115 -7.05 1.71 11.79
C THR A 115 -8.20 2.61 11.32
N GLY A 116 -9.36 2.60 11.97
CA GLY A 116 -10.53 3.36 11.51
C GLY A 116 -10.37 4.89 11.56
N GLY A 117 -9.41 5.39 12.34
CA GLY A 117 -9.22 6.81 12.62
C GLY A 117 -10.25 7.36 13.61
N GLU A 118 -9.92 8.49 14.25
CA GLU A 118 -10.84 9.18 15.17
C GLU A 118 -11.81 10.13 14.45
N ASP A 119 -11.42 10.61 13.27
CA ASP A 119 -12.21 11.54 12.46
C ASP A 119 -12.05 11.30 10.95
N TRP A 120 -12.77 12.09 10.17
CA TRP A 120 -12.84 11.90 8.72
C TRP A 120 -11.48 11.99 8.01
N PRO A 121 -10.60 12.98 8.29
CA PRO A 121 -9.25 13.00 7.72
C PRO A 121 -8.41 11.76 8.08
N GLU A 122 -8.48 11.26 9.32
CA GLU A 122 -7.77 10.03 9.68
C GLU A 122 -8.35 8.80 8.97
N LEU A 123 -9.67 8.71 8.83
CA LEU A 123 -10.32 7.64 8.06
C LEU A 123 -9.86 7.66 6.58
N LEU A 124 -9.83 8.84 5.95
CA LEU A 124 -9.33 8.96 4.58
C LEU A 124 -7.85 8.58 4.48
N LEU A 125 -7.03 9.04 5.42
CA LEU A 125 -5.60 8.71 5.43
C LEU A 125 -5.38 7.20 5.62
N SER A 126 -6.16 6.57 6.50
CA SER A 126 -6.17 5.12 6.66
C SER A 126 -6.51 4.42 5.35
N CYS A 127 -7.62 4.78 4.70
CA CYS A 127 -8.00 4.17 3.41
C CYS A 127 -6.90 4.34 2.35
N TYR A 128 -6.28 5.52 2.27
CA TYR A 128 -5.22 5.78 1.29
C TYR A 128 -3.95 4.97 1.56
N LEU A 129 -3.47 4.95 2.81
CA LEU A 129 -2.20 4.33 3.15
C LEU A 129 -2.30 2.82 3.30
N THR A 130 -3.30 2.31 4.04
CA THR A 130 -3.45 0.87 4.25
C THR A 130 -3.96 0.18 2.99
N GLY A 131 -4.91 0.82 2.29
CA GLY A 131 -5.40 0.43 0.97
C GLY A 131 -4.27 0.25 -0.02
N GLY A 132 -3.49 1.32 -0.25
CA GLY A 132 -2.39 1.27 -1.21
C GLY A 132 -1.28 0.29 -0.83
N LEU A 133 -0.94 0.17 0.45
CA LEU A 133 0.11 -0.76 0.89
C LEU A 133 -0.32 -2.22 0.73
N LEU A 134 -1.55 -2.57 1.10
CA LEU A 134 -2.03 -3.94 0.97
C LEU A 134 -2.36 -4.31 -0.48
N ASP A 135 -2.81 -3.37 -1.31
CA ASP A 135 -2.88 -3.54 -2.76
C ASP A 135 -1.51 -3.90 -3.35
N ASP A 136 -0.48 -3.09 -3.06
CA ASP A 136 0.89 -3.35 -3.53
C ASP A 136 1.39 -4.73 -3.07
N PHE A 137 1.08 -5.11 -1.82
CA PHE A 137 1.43 -6.39 -1.25
C PHE A 137 0.77 -7.54 -2.00
N PHE A 138 -0.55 -7.53 -2.14
CA PHE A 138 -1.29 -8.60 -2.83
C PHE A 138 -0.89 -8.69 -4.31
N ILE A 139 -0.72 -7.57 -5.01
CA ILE A 139 -0.20 -7.53 -6.38
C ILE A 139 1.16 -8.25 -6.45
N ARG A 140 2.08 -7.95 -5.54
CA ARG A 140 3.41 -8.58 -5.53
C ARG A 140 3.37 -10.07 -5.17
N LEU A 141 2.46 -10.49 -4.29
CA LEU A 141 2.26 -11.91 -3.98
C LEU A 141 1.67 -12.67 -5.17
N SER A 142 0.86 -12.00 -6.00
CA SER A 142 0.22 -12.63 -7.15
C SER A 142 1.23 -13.15 -8.19
N ASP A 143 2.44 -12.59 -8.25
CA ASP A 143 3.54 -13.04 -9.13
C ASP A 143 3.97 -14.49 -8.87
N ALA A 144 3.74 -15.00 -7.66
CA ALA A 144 4.11 -16.36 -7.27
C ALA A 144 2.94 -17.37 -7.36
N LEU A 145 1.75 -16.92 -7.76
CA LEU A 145 0.59 -17.78 -7.91
C LEU A 145 0.71 -18.66 -9.17
N PRO A 146 0.15 -19.87 -9.16
CA PRO A 146 0.29 -20.81 -10.26
C PRO A 146 -0.52 -20.42 -11.49
N GLY A 147 0.01 -20.72 -12.69
CA GLY A 147 -0.72 -20.56 -13.95
C GLY A 147 -0.96 -19.11 -14.34
N ASP A 148 -2.13 -18.82 -14.88
CA ASP A 148 -2.48 -17.51 -15.44
C ASP A 148 -3.28 -16.61 -14.48
N VAL A 149 -3.51 -17.08 -13.23
CA VAL A 149 -4.29 -16.33 -12.24
C VAL A 149 -3.56 -15.10 -11.73
N GLY A 150 -2.24 -15.19 -11.51
CA GLY A 150 -1.42 -14.10 -10.97
C GLY A 150 -1.59 -12.81 -11.77
N PRO A 151 -1.31 -12.82 -13.09
CA PRO A 151 -1.49 -11.63 -13.94
C PRO A 151 -2.91 -11.06 -13.95
N ARG A 152 -3.95 -11.91 -13.90
CA ARG A 152 -5.34 -11.42 -13.85
C ARG A 152 -5.65 -10.72 -12.53
N ILE A 153 -5.20 -11.30 -11.42
CA ILE A 153 -5.37 -10.72 -10.10
C ILE A 153 -4.57 -9.43 -9.96
N ALA A 154 -3.32 -9.40 -10.43
CA ALA A 154 -2.50 -8.19 -10.46
C ALA A 154 -3.20 -7.06 -11.23
N HIS A 155 -3.80 -7.39 -12.39
CA HIS A 155 -4.57 -6.43 -13.17
C HIS A 155 -5.80 -5.92 -12.44
N LEU A 156 -6.60 -6.83 -11.86
CA LEU A 156 -7.81 -6.49 -11.09
C LEU A 156 -7.49 -5.56 -9.90
N LEU A 157 -6.48 -5.92 -9.11
CA LEU A 157 -6.08 -5.12 -7.93
C LEU A 157 -5.40 -3.81 -8.34
N GLY A 158 -4.71 -3.79 -9.48
CA GLY A 158 -4.01 -2.63 -10.00
C GLY A 158 -4.89 -1.59 -10.70
N GLU A 159 -6.20 -1.80 -10.82
CA GLU A 159 -7.09 -0.83 -11.45
C GLU A 159 -7.09 0.53 -10.71
N HIS A 160 -6.51 1.55 -11.34
CA HIS A 160 -6.35 2.88 -10.75
C HIS A 160 -7.62 3.73 -10.82
N GLY A 161 -7.85 4.56 -9.78
CA GLY A 161 -8.80 5.68 -9.83
C GLY A 161 -9.70 5.87 -8.60
N GLY A 162 -9.25 5.45 -7.42
CA GLY A 162 -9.84 5.84 -6.13
C GLY A 162 -8.91 6.70 -5.26
N ALA A 163 -7.60 6.64 -5.48
CA ALA A 163 -6.61 7.35 -4.68
C ALA A 163 -6.63 8.87 -4.87
N ASP A 164 -6.95 9.36 -6.07
CA ASP A 164 -6.86 10.80 -6.39
C ASP A 164 -7.84 11.64 -5.57
N VAL A 165 -9.06 11.15 -5.34
CA VAL A 165 -10.02 11.84 -4.46
C VAL A 165 -9.55 11.84 -3.01
N LEU A 166 -8.98 10.73 -2.52
CA LEU A 166 -8.46 10.65 -1.16
C LEU A 166 -7.33 11.67 -0.96
N VAL A 167 -6.40 11.73 -1.90
CA VAL A 167 -5.29 12.69 -1.91
C VAL A 167 -5.81 14.12 -1.98
N HIS A 168 -6.75 14.40 -2.89
CA HIS A 168 -7.35 15.72 -3.04
C HIS A 168 -7.98 16.22 -1.73
N GLU A 169 -8.85 15.41 -1.13
CA GLU A 169 -9.56 15.77 0.11
C GLU A 169 -8.61 15.91 1.30
N LEU A 170 -7.59 15.03 1.41
CA LEU A 170 -6.55 15.13 2.44
C LEU A 170 -5.72 16.40 2.29
N SER A 171 -5.25 16.71 1.09
CA SER A 171 -4.50 17.94 0.83
C SER A 171 -5.33 19.19 1.10
N ALA A 172 -6.61 19.18 0.72
CA ALA A 172 -7.53 20.29 1.00
C ALA A 172 -7.76 20.48 2.51
N ALA A 173 -7.94 19.39 3.26
CA ALA A 173 -8.09 19.43 4.71
C ALA A 173 -6.84 19.98 5.40
N ILE A 174 -5.65 19.51 5.00
CA ILE A 174 -4.36 20.01 5.54
C ILE A 174 -4.18 21.50 5.23
N ALA A 175 -4.48 21.94 4.01
CA ALA A 175 -4.38 23.34 3.63
C ALA A 175 -5.35 24.24 4.41
N ALA A 176 -6.57 23.75 4.68
CA ALA A 176 -7.56 24.48 5.46
C ALA A 176 -7.22 24.53 6.95
N GLN A 177 -6.58 23.48 7.49
CA GLN A 177 -6.26 23.36 8.91
C GLN A 177 -4.84 22.79 9.10
N PRO A 178 -3.79 23.65 9.09
CA PRO A 178 -2.39 23.22 9.15
C PRO A 178 -2.02 22.37 10.37
N ALA A 179 -2.76 22.49 11.48
CA ALA A 179 -2.57 21.64 12.66
C ALA A 179 -2.79 20.14 12.38
N LEU A 180 -3.53 19.80 11.31
CA LEU A 180 -3.75 18.42 10.88
C LEU A 180 -2.47 17.76 10.37
N GLU A 181 -1.52 18.51 9.82
CA GLU A 181 -0.30 17.96 9.21
C GLU A 181 0.47 17.07 10.20
N SER A 182 0.79 17.59 11.39
CA SER A 182 1.53 16.85 12.41
C SER A 182 0.74 15.64 12.93
N ARG A 183 -0.58 15.80 13.11
CA ARG A 183 -1.46 14.72 13.58
C ARG A 183 -1.54 13.58 12.57
N LEU A 184 -1.79 13.91 11.31
CA LEU A 184 -1.86 12.95 10.20
C LEU A 184 -0.50 12.30 9.95
N ALA A 185 0.61 13.01 10.11
CA ALA A 185 1.94 12.42 10.05
C ALA A 185 2.16 11.36 11.13
N MET A 186 1.77 11.64 12.39
CA MET A 186 1.82 10.66 13.48
C MET A 186 0.92 9.45 13.20
N TRP A 187 -0.30 9.69 12.71
CA TRP A 187 -1.23 8.62 12.35
C TRP A 187 -0.68 7.74 11.24
N GLY A 188 -0.17 8.32 10.15
CA GLY A 188 0.44 7.59 9.04
C GLY A 188 1.60 6.68 9.47
N ARG A 189 2.47 7.17 10.36
CA ARG A 189 3.55 6.36 10.96
C ARG A 189 3.07 5.21 11.83
N ARG A 190 1.93 5.37 12.51
CA ARG A 190 1.32 4.27 13.27
C ARG A 190 0.75 3.23 12.31
N LEU A 191 0.06 3.67 11.25
CA LEU A 191 -0.58 2.79 10.28
C LEU A 191 0.38 1.85 9.58
N VAL A 192 1.61 2.28 9.26
CA VAL A 192 2.58 1.39 8.57
C VAL A 192 2.86 0.14 9.40
N GLY A 193 3.05 0.28 10.72
CA GLY A 193 3.33 -0.85 11.60
C GLY A 193 2.20 -1.86 11.63
N ASP A 194 0.97 -1.40 11.87
CA ASP A 194 -0.22 -2.24 11.91
C ASP A 194 -0.47 -2.94 10.55
N THR A 195 -0.25 -2.22 9.45
CA THR A 195 -0.46 -2.76 8.10
C THR A 195 0.59 -3.81 7.74
N LEU A 196 1.86 -3.60 8.10
CA LEU A 196 2.91 -4.59 7.89
C LEU A 196 2.68 -5.85 8.74
N LEU A 197 2.10 -5.75 9.93
CA LEU A 197 1.72 -6.92 10.72
C LEU A 197 0.64 -7.74 10.01
N VAL A 198 -0.36 -7.09 9.40
CA VAL A 198 -1.37 -7.77 8.57
C VAL A 198 -0.74 -8.44 7.36
N ALA A 199 0.07 -7.70 6.59
CA ALA A 199 0.77 -8.26 5.42
C ALA A 199 1.63 -9.47 5.80
N ARG A 200 2.34 -9.41 6.93
CA ARG A 200 3.15 -10.52 7.43
C ARG A 200 2.30 -11.72 7.85
N SER A 201 1.14 -11.49 8.47
CA SER A 201 0.20 -12.55 8.84
C SER A 201 -0.43 -13.24 7.64
N ALA A 202 -0.46 -12.57 6.48
CA ALA A 202 -1.05 -13.10 5.27
C ALA A 202 -0.16 -14.07 4.48
N MET A 203 1.11 -14.17 4.85
CA MET A 203 2.07 -15.09 4.25
C MET A 203 2.01 -16.47 4.89
N ALA A 204 2.40 -17.51 4.14
CA ALA A 204 2.47 -18.87 4.65
C ALA A 204 3.55 -19.01 5.75
N VAL A 205 4.67 -18.28 5.61
CA VAL A 205 5.77 -18.28 6.58
C VAL A 205 6.12 -16.85 7.00
N SER A 206 5.59 -16.43 8.14
CA SER A 206 5.66 -15.04 8.62
C SER A 206 7.03 -14.59 9.17
N GLN A 207 7.92 -15.54 9.48
CA GLN A 207 9.23 -15.30 10.10
C GLN A 207 10.43 -15.54 9.16
N ASP A 208 10.20 -15.74 7.87
CA ASP A 208 11.28 -16.04 6.91
C ASP A 208 11.97 -14.77 6.41
N SER A 209 13.28 -14.65 6.62
CA SER A 209 14.08 -13.50 6.15
C SER A 209 14.00 -13.22 4.64
N ARG A 210 13.62 -14.20 3.81
CA ARG A 210 13.42 -14.04 2.36
C ARG A 210 12.31 -13.03 2.03
N ILE A 211 11.40 -12.74 2.97
CA ILE A 211 10.30 -11.80 2.76
C ILE A 211 10.76 -10.34 2.89
N GLU A 212 11.85 -10.06 3.59
CA GLU A 212 12.27 -8.70 3.96
C GLU A 212 12.44 -7.72 2.77
N PRO A 213 12.90 -8.16 1.58
CA PRO A 213 12.88 -7.30 0.39
C PRO A 213 11.47 -6.86 -0.03
N VAL A 214 10.45 -7.71 0.13
CA VAL A 214 9.04 -7.36 -0.11
C VAL A 214 8.64 -6.19 0.80
N PHE A 215 8.88 -6.34 2.10
CA PHE A 215 8.51 -5.35 3.11
C PHE A 215 9.27 -4.04 2.95
N THR A 216 10.54 -4.11 2.54
CA THR A 216 11.35 -2.92 2.24
C THR A 216 10.74 -2.09 1.11
N GLU A 217 10.27 -2.74 0.05
CA GLU A 217 9.61 -2.05 -1.07
C GLU A 217 8.25 -1.45 -0.66
N LEU A 218 7.48 -2.16 0.16
CA LEU A 218 6.21 -1.65 0.71
C LEU A 218 6.40 -0.43 1.59
N ILE A 219 7.41 -0.44 2.48
CA ILE A 219 7.77 0.71 3.30
C ILE A 219 8.16 1.89 2.41
N ALA A 220 8.98 1.66 1.39
CA ALA A 220 9.37 2.73 0.47
C ALA A 220 8.17 3.30 -0.30
N ALA A 221 7.20 2.48 -0.70
CA ALA A 221 5.95 2.93 -1.32
C ALA A 221 5.08 3.74 -0.35
N HIS A 222 4.97 3.30 0.90
CA HIS A 222 4.29 4.03 1.96
C HIS A 222 4.92 5.42 2.20
N THR A 223 6.26 5.49 2.30
CA THR A 223 6.98 6.77 2.44
C THR A 223 6.66 7.72 1.28
N ARG A 224 6.65 7.23 0.03
CA ARG A 224 6.28 8.05 -1.13
C ARG A 224 4.83 8.56 -1.04
N ARG A 225 3.90 7.77 -0.53
CA ARG A 225 2.50 8.18 -0.33
C ARG A 225 2.39 9.28 0.72
N MET A 226 3.14 9.17 1.81
CA MET A 226 3.24 10.20 2.87
C MET A 226 3.85 11.50 2.32
N ASP A 227 4.99 11.40 1.64
CA ASP A 227 5.69 12.55 1.04
C ASP A 227 4.81 13.27 0.00
N GLY A 228 4.02 12.50 -0.77
CA GLY A 228 3.06 13.05 -1.75
C GLY A 228 1.95 13.91 -1.13
N LEU A 229 1.68 13.74 0.17
CA LEU A 229 0.75 14.58 0.95
C LEU A 229 1.47 15.70 1.71
N GLY A 230 2.80 15.81 1.59
CA GLY A 230 3.62 16.70 2.40
C GLY A 230 3.77 16.25 3.85
N LEU A 231 3.47 14.99 4.15
CA LEU A 231 3.58 14.43 5.50
C LEU A 231 4.93 13.75 5.69
N THR A 232 5.59 14.01 6.81
CA THR A 232 6.83 13.29 7.17
C THR A 232 6.52 11.86 7.60
N ALA A 233 7.06 10.88 6.85
CA ALA A 233 7.05 9.47 7.23
C ALA A 233 7.96 9.13 8.42
#